data_AF-A0A9P6NDZ9-F1
#
_entry.id   AF-A0A9P6NDZ9-F1
#
_cell.length_a   1.000
_cell.length_b   1.000
_cell.length_c   1.000
_cell.angle_alpha   90.00
_cell.angle_beta   90.00
_cell.angle_gamma   90.00
#
_symmetry.space_group_name_H-M   'P 1'
#
loop_
_entity.id
_entity.type
_entity.pdbx_description
1 polymer ?
#
loop_
_entity_poly.entity_id
_entity_poly.type
_entity_poly.pdbx_seq_one_letter_code
_entity_poly.pdbx_strand_id
1 'polypeptide(L)'
;MHTLPANLLHLPTILTTDSNLHSTLWNPDHDHNHNTNMDRLVKAMTNVDLSLRFPVGSPTFGLDQSNTLRTCIDLVWVNETANNLIMACLIDSNNKFHHNSDHQALIT
;
A
#
# COMPACT_ATOMS: atom_id res chain seq x y z
N MET A 1 -16.38 18.51 -6.80
CA MET A 1 -15.27 18.26 -5.85
C MET A 1 -15.88 18.20 -4.48
N HIS A 2 -15.96 17.01 -3.87
CA HIS A 2 -16.34 16.88 -2.46
C HIS A 2 -15.04 16.97 -1.65
N THR A 3 -14.84 18.10 -0.99
CA THR A 3 -13.78 18.25 0.02
C THR A 3 -14.26 17.59 1.32
N LEU A 4 -13.36 16.85 1.96
CA LEU A 4 -13.61 16.37 3.33
C LEU A 4 -13.83 17.59 4.24
N PRO A 5 -14.78 17.55 5.19
CA PRO A 5 -14.96 18.63 6.13
C PRO A 5 -13.66 18.84 6.94
N ALA A 6 -13.28 20.11 7.14
CA ALA A 6 -11.96 20.51 7.64
C ALA A 6 -11.58 19.92 9.01
N ASN A 7 -12.56 19.47 9.80
CA ASN A 7 -12.37 18.81 11.08
C ASN A 7 -11.85 17.38 10.97
N LEU A 8 -12.01 16.71 9.82
CA LEU A 8 -11.49 15.36 9.59
C LEU A 8 -10.03 15.35 9.13
N LEU A 9 -9.53 16.46 8.57
CA LEU A 9 -8.14 16.57 8.09
C LEU A 9 -7.09 16.39 9.20
N HIS A 10 -7.49 16.61 10.46
CA HIS A 10 -6.60 16.49 11.63
C HIS A 10 -6.68 15.12 12.32
N LEU A 11 -7.60 14.25 11.91
CA LEU A 11 -7.68 12.91 12.50
C LEU A 11 -6.61 12.02 11.86
N PRO A 12 -5.83 11.26 12.66
CA PRO A 12 -4.94 10.23 12.12
C PRO A 12 -5.73 9.30 11.20
N THR A 13 -5.34 9.25 9.92
CA THR A 13 -6.01 8.45 8.90
C THR A 13 -5.04 7.45 8.30
N ILE A 14 -5.45 6.19 8.31
CA ILE A 14 -4.75 5.08 7.64
C ILE A 14 -5.76 4.44 6.70
N LEU A 15 -5.36 4.25 5.45
CA LEU A 15 -6.11 3.51 4.45
C LEU A 15 -5.24 2.37 3.94
N THR A 16 -5.71 1.13 4.12
CA THR A 16 -5.07 -0.08 3.59
C THR A 16 -5.88 -0.61 2.41
N THR A 17 -5.22 -0.95 1.31
CA THR A 17 -5.89 -1.44 0.09
C THR A 17 -5.15 -2.61 -0.51
N ASP A 18 -5.84 -3.70 -0.84
CA ASP A 18 -5.42 -4.58 -1.94
C ASP A 18 -5.82 -3.89 -3.25
N SER A 19 -4.85 -3.25 -3.89
CA SER A 19 -5.11 -2.46 -5.09
C SER A 19 -5.19 -3.31 -6.36
N ASN A 20 -4.57 -4.50 -6.37
CA ASN A 20 -4.26 -5.26 -7.58
C ASN A 20 -3.57 -4.40 -8.69
N LEU A 21 -2.94 -3.28 -8.32
CA LEU A 21 -2.27 -2.39 -9.25
C LEU A 21 -0.77 -2.56 -9.14
N HIS A 22 -0.13 -2.66 -10.30
CA HIS A 22 1.31 -2.75 -10.43
C HIS A 22 1.90 -1.39 -10.83
N SER A 23 3.02 -1.03 -10.22
CA SER A 23 3.73 0.22 -10.48
C SER A 23 5.19 0.07 -10.16
N THR A 24 6.07 0.71 -10.91
CA THR A 24 7.49 0.85 -10.54
C THR A 24 7.69 1.62 -9.24
N LEU A 25 6.68 2.41 -8.81
CA LEU A 25 6.70 3.09 -7.52
C LEU A 25 6.78 2.13 -6.34
N TRP A 26 6.16 0.94 -6.43
CA TRP A 26 6.11 -0.04 -5.35
C TRP A 26 6.57 -1.46 -5.72
N ASN A 27 6.69 -1.75 -7.01
CA ASN A 27 7.30 -2.93 -7.61
C ASN A 27 8.46 -2.51 -8.52
N PRO A 28 9.58 -1.98 -7.98
CA PRO A 28 10.66 -1.43 -8.79
C PRO A 28 11.36 -2.46 -9.68
N ASP A 29 11.43 -3.72 -9.25
CA ASP A 29 12.13 -4.81 -9.96
C ASP A 29 11.30 -5.47 -11.05
N HIS A 30 10.07 -5.00 -11.28
CA HIS A 30 9.16 -5.58 -12.24
C HIS A 30 8.90 -4.60 -13.38
N ASP A 31 9.23 -5.02 -14.60
CA ASP A 31 8.89 -4.28 -15.80
C ASP A 31 7.38 -4.39 -16.04
N HIS A 32 6.69 -3.31 -15.71
CA HIS A 32 5.25 -3.23 -15.84
C HIS A 32 4.90 -2.16 -16.87
N ASN A 33 4.08 -2.56 -17.85
CA ASN A 33 3.46 -1.60 -18.75
C ASN A 33 2.76 -0.51 -17.93
N HIS A 34 3.00 0.75 -18.31
CA HIS A 34 2.41 1.90 -17.64
C HIS A 34 0.88 1.76 -17.54
N ASN A 35 0.35 1.82 -16.32
CA ASN A 35 -1.06 1.61 -16.02
C ASN A 35 -1.71 2.92 -15.55
N THR A 36 -2.59 3.50 -16.37
CA THR A 36 -3.29 4.75 -16.05
C THR A 36 -4.15 4.70 -14.78
N ASN A 37 -4.58 3.52 -14.32
CA ASN A 37 -5.31 3.37 -13.07
C ASN A 37 -4.41 3.59 -11.85
N MET A 38 -3.11 3.29 -11.96
CA MET A 38 -2.13 3.63 -10.93
C MET A 38 -2.01 5.14 -10.75
N ASP A 39 -1.87 5.89 -11.85
CA ASP A 39 -1.77 7.35 -11.76
C ASP A 39 -3.03 7.97 -11.16
N ARG A 40 -4.20 7.41 -11.50
CA ARG A 40 -5.49 7.84 -10.93
C ARG A 40 -5.54 7.57 -9.43
N LEU A 41 -5.09 6.41 -8.98
CA LEU A 41 -5.03 6.07 -7.56
C LEU A 41 -4.11 7.04 -6.81
N VAL A 42 -2.86 7.20 -7.27
CA VAL A 42 -1.89 8.12 -6.67
C VAL A 42 -2.47 9.53 -6.61
N LYS A 43 -3.03 10.02 -7.71
CA LYS A 43 -3.66 11.35 -7.76
C LYS A 43 -4.85 11.47 -6.80
N ALA A 44 -5.69 10.44 -6.69
CA ALA A 44 -6.84 10.45 -5.79
C ALA A 44 -6.40 10.53 -4.33
N MET A 45 -5.36 9.77 -3.94
CA MET A 45 -4.82 9.77 -2.58
C MET A 45 -4.15 11.10 -2.25
N THR A 46 -3.34 11.64 -3.17
CA THR A 46 -2.72 12.95 -3.00
C THR A 46 -3.76 14.08 -2.87
N ASN A 47 -4.87 14.02 -3.60
CA ASN A 47 -5.94 15.02 -3.52
C ASN A 47 -6.66 15.06 -2.16
N VAL A 48 -6.48 14.03 -1.32
CA VAL A 48 -7.04 13.94 0.03
C VAL A 48 -5.95 13.90 1.10
N ASP A 49 -4.77 14.44 0.80
CA ASP A 49 -3.62 14.55 1.70
C ASP A 49 -3.12 13.20 2.27
N LEU A 50 -3.31 12.13 1.51
CA LEU A 50 -2.74 10.82 1.83
C LEU A 50 -1.48 10.59 0.99
N SER A 51 -0.42 10.15 1.67
CA SER A 51 0.84 9.73 1.06
C SER A 51 1.04 8.23 1.26
N LEU A 52 1.73 7.61 0.30
CA LEU A 52 2.03 6.19 0.36
C LEU A 52 3.09 5.92 1.44
N ARG A 53 2.79 5.00 2.35
CA ARG A 53 3.73 4.56 3.40
C ARG A 53 3.81 3.05 3.38
N PHE A 54 4.84 2.51 2.77
CA PHE A 54 4.96 1.07 2.58
C PHE A 54 6.44 0.66 2.55
N PRO A 55 6.75 -0.61 2.82
CA PRO A 55 8.09 -1.14 2.64
C PRO A 55 8.34 -1.41 1.14
N VAL A 56 8.94 -0.43 0.45
CA VAL A 56 9.28 -0.51 -0.98
C VAL A 56 9.93 -1.83 -1.35
N GLY A 57 9.43 -2.48 -2.40
CA GLY A 57 9.98 -3.73 -2.94
C GLY A 57 9.73 -4.97 -2.07
N SER A 58 8.94 -4.86 -0.99
CA SER A 58 8.54 -6.01 -0.19
C SER A 58 7.27 -6.64 -0.77
N PRO A 59 7.33 -7.88 -1.29
CA PRO A 59 6.16 -8.51 -1.88
C PRO A 59 5.07 -8.77 -0.86
N THR A 60 3.84 -8.46 -1.24
CA THR A 60 2.63 -8.74 -0.47
C THR A 60 1.80 -9.84 -1.08
N PHE A 61 2.12 -10.33 -2.27
CA PHE A 61 1.39 -11.35 -3.01
C PHE A 61 2.32 -12.37 -3.69
N GLY A 62 1.84 -13.62 -3.84
CA GLY A 62 2.43 -14.65 -4.71
C GLY A 62 3.54 -15.48 -4.05
N LEU A 63 3.41 -15.76 -2.74
CA LEU A 63 4.46 -16.45 -1.97
C LEU A 63 4.29 -17.97 -1.85
N ASP A 64 3.08 -18.50 -2.07
CA ASP A 64 2.74 -19.91 -1.94
C ASP A 64 3.04 -20.74 -3.20
N GLN A 65 3.33 -20.07 -4.32
CA GLN A 65 3.53 -20.70 -5.62
C GLN A 65 4.98 -20.53 -6.10
N SER A 66 5.63 -21.63 -6.45
CA SER A 66 7.02 -21.67 -6.90
C SER A 66 7.28 -20.96 -8.24
N ASN A 67 6.24 -20.45 -8.91
CA ASN A 67 6.27 -19.93 -10.28
C ASN A 67 5.53 -18.59 -10.46
N THR A 68 5.04 -17.95 -9.41
CA THR A 68 4.40 -16.62 -9.51
C THR A 68 5.39 -15.50 -9.24
N LEU A 69 5.28 -14.43 -10.03
CA LEU A 69 5.98 -13.17 -9.75
C LEU A 69 5.48 -12.63 -8.39
N ARG A 70 6.41 -12.51 -7.44
CA ARG A 70 6.13 -11.93 -6.13
C ARG A 70 5.96 -10.43 -6.29
N THR A 71 4.81 -9.89 -5.93
CA THR A 71 4.51 -8.46 -6.16
C THR A 71 3.95 -7.80 -4.91
N CYS A 72 4.13 -6.49 -4.82
CA CYS A 72 3.51 -5.59 -3.86
C CYS A 72 2.25 -5.00 -4.50
N ILE A 73 1.08 -5.41 -4.03
CA ILE A 73 -0.22 -4.91 -4.49
C ILE A 73 -1.09 -4.43 -3.33
N ASP A 74 -0.72 -4.79 -2.11
CA ASP A 74 -1.29 -4.30 -0.87
C ASP A 74 -0.53 -3.04 -0.41
N LEU A 75 -1.26 -1.93 -0.27
CA LEU A 75 -0.70 -0.60 -0.04
C LEU A 75 -1.27 0.00 1.25
N VAL A 76 -0.46 0.81 1.93
CA VAL A 76 -0.88 1.63 3.07
C VAL A 76 -0.69 3.10 2.74
N TRP A 77 -1.75 3.88 2.92
CA TRP A 77 -1.79 5.32 2.69
C TRP A 77 -2.09 6.03 4.00
N VAL A 78 -1.36 7.11 4.27
CA VAL A 78 -1.42 7.81 5.56
C VAL A 78 -1.43 9.31 5.36
N ASN A 79 -2.17 10.01 6.20
CA ASN A 79 -2.01 11.46 6.31
C ASN A 79 -0.82 11.80 7.22
N GLU A 80 -0.42 13.07 7.26
CA GLU A 80 0.71 13.54 8.07
C GLU A 80 0.56 13.18 9.55
N THR A 81 -0.65 13.33 10.10
CA THR A 81 -0.90 13.03 11.51
C THR A 81 -0.69 11.54 11.82
N ALA A 82 -1.21 10.63 11.00
CA ALA A 82 -0.96 9.19 11.17
C ALA A 82 0.51 8.84 10.93
N ASN A 83 1.15 9.48 9.95
CA ASN A 83 2.57 9.26 9.63
C ASN A 83 3.49 9.55 10.83
N ASN A 84 3.13 10.51 11.68
CA ASN A 84 3.86 10.85 12.90
C ASN A 84 3.61 9.88 14.08
N LEU A 85 2.55 9.06 14.01
CA LEU A 85 2.17 8.11 15.05
C LEU A 85 2.61 6.67 14.73
N ILE A 86 2.66 6.32 13.44
CA ILE A 86 3.05 5.00 12.97
C ILE A 86 4.55 4.81 13.14
N MET A 87 4.96 3.82 13.93
CA MET A 87 6.37 3.54 14.18
C MET A 87 7.03 2.78 13.03
N ALA A 88 6.31 1.88 12.37
CA ALA A 88 6.84 1.06 11.29
C ALA A 88 5.73 0.68 10.30
N CYS A 89 6.11 0.26 9.09
CA CYS A 89 5.20 -0.40 8.14
C CYS A 89 5.96 -1.57 7.54
N LEU A 90 5.61 -2.79 7.96
CA LEU A 90 6.35 -4.01 7.69
C LEU A 90 5.45 -5.04 7.02
N ILE A 91 6.07 -6.02 6.36
CA ILE A 91 5.40 -7.26 5.98
C ILE A 91 5.62 -8.34 7.05
N ASP A 92 4.65 -9.23 7.23
CA ASP A 92 4.78 -10.41 8.09
C ASP A 92 5.69 -11.49 7.47
N SER A 93 6.99 -11.20 7.40
CA SER A 93 7.98 -12.10 6.78
C SER A 93 8.11 -13.46 7.47
N ASN A 94 7.62 -13.60 8.71
CA ASN A 94 7.70 -14.84 9.50
C ASN A 94 6.42 -15.68 9.45
N ASN A 95 5.42 -15.27 8.66
CA ASN A 95 4.13 -15.95 8.54
C ASN A 95 3.39 -16.12 9.88
N LYS A 96 3.57 -15.21 10.83
CA LYS A 96 2.93 -15.28 12.15
C LYS A 96 1.42 -15.02 12.09
N PHE A 97 1.02 -14.16 11.17
CA PHE A 97 -0.35 -13.75 10.85
C PHE A 97 -0.78 -14.30 9.47
N HIS A 98 -0.04 -15.27 8.96
CA HIS A 98 -0.36 -15.94 7.71
C HIS A 98 -1.59 -16.84 7.90
N HIS A 99 -2.68 -16.49 7.22
CA HIS A 99 -3.96 -17.21 7.27
C HIS A 99 -4.11 -18.20 6.10
N ASN A 100 -3.02 -18.85 5.67
CA ASN A 100 -2.96 -19.66 4.44
C ASN A 100 -3.41 -18.88 3.19
N SER A 101 -2.99 -17.62 3.13
CA SER A 101 -3.28 -16.71 2.02
C SER A 101 -2.08 -16.64 1.07
N ASP A 102 -2.32 -16.43 -0.21
CA ASP A 102 -1.30 -16.02 -1.17
C ASP A 102 -0.82 -14.58 -0.95
N HIS A 103 -1.48 -13.84 -0.04
CA HIS A 103 -1.07 -12.52 0.44
C HIS A 103 -0.34 -12.55 1.80
N GLN A 104 0.58 -11.59 2.00
CA GLN A 104 1.21 -11.29 3.28
C GLN A 104 0.48 -10.19 4.04
N ALA A 105 0.43 -10.35 5.37
CA ALA A 105 -0.08 -9.31 6.25
C ALA A 105 0.85 -8.10 6.30
N LEU A 106 0.26 -6.91 6.29
CA LEU A 106 0.93 -5.65 6.60
C LEU A 106 0.79 -5.34 8.10
N ILE A 107 1.88 -4.87 8.71
CA ILE A 107 1.97 -4.54 10.13
C ILE A 107 2.33 -3.06 10.25
N THR A 108 1.44 -2.24 10.82
CA THR A 108 1.57 -0.77 10.94
C THR A 108 1.48 -0.29 12.38
#